data_AF-T1BW73-F1
#
_entry.id   AF-T1BW73-F1
#
_cell.length_a   1.000
_cell.length_b   1.000
_cell.length_c   1.000
_cell.angle_alpha   90.00
_cell.angle_beta   90.00
_cell.angle_gamma   90.00
#
_symmetry.space_group_name_H-M   'P 1'
#
loop_
_entity.id
_entity.type
_entity.pdbx_description
1 polymer ?
#
loop_
_entity_poly.entity_id
_entity_poly.type
_entity_poly.pdbx_seq_one_letter_code
_entity_poly.pdbx_strand_id
1 'polypeptide(L)'
;MVRLGSRTGFSFLNLTERIAQMQLSAGTMIVHIRSLSGGERDEIDTPNLAVELERPGTYAVHVSASGDTTVVDVIHGAAIAAGGGQDFTISAHQRAEFR
;
A
#
# COMPACT_ATOMS: atom_id res chain seq x y z
N MET A 1 -5.60 -3.02 -10.50
CA MET A 1 -6.84 -3.62 -9.95
C MET A 1 -6.74 -3.59 -8.44
N VAL A 2 -7.80 -3.15 -7.76
CA VAL A 2 -7.87 -3.14 -6.29
C VAL A 2 -8.93 -4.14 -5.84
N ARG A 3 -8.60 -4.97 -4.84
CA ARG A 3 -9.54 -5.90 -4.19
C ARG A 3 -9.60 -5.57 -2.71
N LEU A 4 -10.81 -5.43 -2.19
CA LEU A 4 -11.05 -5.09 -0.79
C LEU A 4 -11.63 -6.31 -0.07
N GLY A 5 -11.12 -6.56 1.14
CA GLY A 5 -11.69 -7.55 2.05
C GLY A 5 -13.00 -7.06 2.67
N SER A 6 -13.70 -7.95 3.36
CA SER A 6 -14.86 -7.57 4.17
C SER A 6 -14.47 -6.56 5.26
N ARG A 7 -15.34 -5.59 5.57
CA ARG A 7 -15.11 -4.58 6.62
C ARG A 7 -13.83 -3.76 6.39
N THR A 8 -13.65 -3.28 5.17
CA THR A 8 -12.51 -2.45 4.78
C THR A 8 -12.93 -0.98 4.72
N GLY A 9 -12.20 -0.13 5.44
CA GLY A 9 -12.29 1.33 5.30
C GLY A 9 -11.33 1.79 4.21
N PHE A 10 -11.87 2.22 3.07
CA PHE A 10 -11.09 2.58 1.89
C PHE A 10 -11.60 3.88 1.27
N SER A 11 -10.69 4.71 0.78
CA SER A 11 -11.00 5.86 -0.07
C SER A 11 -9.90 6.11 -1.10
N PHE A 12 -10.25 6.82 -2.18
CA PHE A 12 -9.25 7.49 -2.99
C PHE A 12 -9.09 8.92 -2.46
N LEU A 13 -7.88 9.30 -2.08
CA LEU A 13 -7.53 10.67 -1.69
C LEU A 13 -7.23 11.51 -2.93
N ASN A 14 -6.60 10.89 -3.93
CA ASN A 14 -6.33 11.49 -5.23
C ASN A 14 -6.37 10.42 -6.31
N LEU A 15 -7.08 10.70 -7.40
CA LEU A 15 -7.14 9.80 -8.55
C LEU A 15 -7.12 10.63 -9.84
N THR A 16 -6.01 10.54 -10.55
CA THR A 16 -5.79 11.17 -11.86
C THR A 16 -5.25 10.15 -12.85
N GLU A 17 -4.87 10.59 -14.05
CA GLU A 17 -4.21 9.74 -15.04
C GLU A 17 -2.82 9.24 -14.60
N ARG A 18 -2.19 9.88 -13.61
CA ARG A 18 -0.81 9.56 -13.18
C ARG A 18 -0.68 9.27 -11.69
N ILE A 19 -1.70 9.54 -10.90
CA ILE A 19 -1.64 9.41 -9.44
C ILE A 19 -2.84 8.61 -9.00
N ALA A 20 -2.60 7.54 -8.26
CA ALA A 20 -3.59 6.89 -7.43
C ALA A 20 -3.08 6.88 -5.98
N GLN A 21 -3.58 7.81 -5.19
CA GLN A 21 -3.36 7.86 -3.75
C GLN A 21 -4.60 7.31 -3.05
N MET A 22 -4.43 6.19 -2.39
CA MET A 22 -5.49 5.45 -1.71
C MET A 22 -5.28 5.55 -0.21
N GLN A 23 -6.36 5.54 0.57
CA GLN A 23 -6.29 5.37 2.01
C GLN A 23 -6.89 4.03 2.40
N LEU A 24 -6.21 3.31 3.29
CA LEU A 24 -6.70 2.13 3.99
C LEU A 24 -6.68 2.41 5.50
N SER A 25 -7.85 2.67 6.08
CA SER A 25 -7.96 2.99 7.52
C SER A 25 -8.16 1.76 8.40
N ALA A 26 -8.72 0.68 7.87
CA ALA A 26 -8.87 -0.63 8.51
C ALA A 26 -9.20 -1.71 7.47
N GLY A 27 -8.87 -2.96 7.74
CA GLY A 27 -9.23 -4.11 6.90
C GLY A 27 -8.10 -4.56 5.99
N THR A 28 -8.41 -5.06 4.79
CA THR A 28 -7.41 -5.62 3.88
C THR A 28 -7.63 -5.12 2.47
N MET A 29 -6.56 -4.69 1.83
CA MET A 29 -6.53 -4.31 0.43
C MET A 29 -5.45 -5.10 -0.31
N ILE A 30 -5.80 -5.63 -1.48
CA ILE A 30 -4.84 -6.21 -2.42
C ILE A 30 -4.81 -5.34 -3.67
N VAL A 31 -3.64 -4.83 -4.00
CA VAL A 31 -3.39 -4.00 -5.18
C VAL A 31 -2.55 -4.79 -6.17
N HIS A 32 -3.02 -4.85 -7.41
CA HIS A 32 -2.30 -5.41 -8.53
C HIS A 32 -1.99 -4.31 -9.54
N ILE A 33 -0.69 -4.02 -9.70
CA ILE A 33 -0.14 -3.02 -10.61
C ILE A 33 0.45 -3.74 -11.82
N ARG A 34 -0.08 -3.46 -13.02
CA ARG A 34 0.33 -4.14 -14.26
C ARG A 34 1.53 -3.47 -14.92
N SER A 35 1.61 -2.15 -14.81
CA SER A 35 2.65 -1.30 -15.37
C SER A 35 2.77 -0.06 -14.49
N LEU A 36 3.97 0.50 -14.40
CA LEU A 36 4.23 1.83 -13.87
C LEU A 36 5.04 2.56 -14.92
N SER A 37 4.47 3.61 -15.50
CA SER A 37 5.20 4.49 -16.40
C SER A 37 6.00 5.53 -15.60
N GLY A 38 6.98 6.16 -16.25
CA GLY A 38 7.80 7.18 -15.59
C GLY A 38 6.94 8.35 -15.09
N GLY A 39 6.92 8.55 -13.77
CA GLY A 39 6.15 9.60 -13.12
C GLY A 39 4.72 9.21 -12.72
N GLU A 40 4.31 7.96 -12.90
CA GLU A 40 3.14 7.41 -12.22
C GLU A 40 3.46 7.18 -10.74
N ARG A 41 2.47 7.43 -9.87
CA ARG A 41 2.56 7.20 -8.43
C ARG A 41 1.34 6.43 -7.96
N ASP A 42 1.56 5.24 -7.43
CA ASP A 42 0.58 4.45 -6.69
C ASP A 42 0.99 4.42 -5.22
N GLU A 43 0.16 4.99 -4.34
CA GLU A 43 0.46 5.16 -2.92
C GLU A 43 -0.72 4.68 -2.07
N ILE A 44 -0.42 4.04 -0.94
CA ILE A 44 -1.41 3.57 0.03
C ILE A 44 -1.08 4.20 1.38
N ASP A 45 -1.88 5.18 1.78
CA ASP A 45 -1.84 5.77 3.10
C ASP A 45 -2.54 4.86 4.11
N THR A 46 -1.84 4.60 5.21
CA THR A 46 -2.36 3.88 6.38
C THR A 46 -2.14 4.74 7.63
N PRO A 47 -2.76 4.41 8.78
CA PRO A 47 -2.56 5.20 10.01
C PRO A 47 -1.09 5.28 10.45
N ASN A 48 -0.29 4.26 10.15
CA ASN A 48 1.07 4.12 10.68
C ASN A 48 2.16 4.61 9.71
N LEU A 49 1.87 4.61 8.39
CA LEU A 49 2.83 4.91 7.32
C LEU A 49 2.14 5.04 5.95
N ALA A 50 2.85 5.63 5.00
CA ALA A 50 2.54 5.58 3.57
C ALA A 50 3.30 4.44 2.89
N VAL A 51 2.65 3.70 1.99
CA VAL A 51 3.27 2.65 1.16
C VAL A 51 3.31 3.11 -0.29
N GLU A 52 4.50 3.39 -0.81
CA GLU A 52 4.73 3.67 -2.23
C GLU A 52 4.97 2.35 -2.99
N LEU A 53 4.21 2.12 -4.06
CA LEU A 53 4.33 0.92 -4.90
C LEU A 53 5.27 1.19 -6.08
N GLU A 54 6.51 0.70 -5.99
CA GLU A 54 7.60 1.13 -6.89
C GLU A 54 7.72 0.30 -8.17
N ARG A 55 7.10 -0.89 -8.22
CA ARG A 55 7.20 -1.80 -9.38
C ARG A 55 5.87 -2.44 -9.75
N PRO A 56 5.69 -2.85 -11.01
CA PRO A 56 4.61 -3.77 -11.37
C PRO A 56 4.66 -5.01 -10.46
N GLY A 57 3.51 -5.40 -9.93
CA GLY A 57 3.50 -6.29 -8.78
C GLY A 57 2.13 -6.56 -8.20
N THR A 58 2.14 -7.35 -7.12
CA THR A 58 0.94 -7.61 -6.31
C THR A 58 1.31 -7.40 -4.85
N TYR A 59 0.54 -6.55 -4.20
CA TYR A 59 0.78 -6.03 -2.87
C TYR A 59 -0.46 -6.29 -2.02
N ALA A 60 -0.29 -6.87 -0.84
CA ALA A 60 -1.36 -6.97 0.14
C ALA A 60 -1.02 -6.08 1.33
N VAL A 61 -1.94 -5.17 1.67
CA VAL A 61 -1.83 -4.30 2.83
C VAL A 61 -2.98 -4.61 3.77
N HIS A 62 -2.67 -4.83 5.04
CA HIS A 62 -3.64 -5.06 6.10
C HIS A 62 -3.46 -4.03 7.19
N VAL A 63 -4.56 -3.41 7.61
CA VAL A 63 -4.60 -2.51 8.76
C VAL A 63 -5.52 -3.13 9.81
N SER A 64 -5.04 -3.22 11.05
CA SER A 64 -5.83 -3.76 12.16
C SER A 64 -7.12 -2.96 12.36
N ALA A 65 -8.12 -3.56 13.00
CA ALA A 65 -9.40 -2.87 13.22
C ALA A 65 -9.28 -1.61 14.09
N SER A 66 -8.26 -1.53 14.95
CA SER A 66 -7.96 -0.33 15.75
C SER A 66 -7.14 0.72 14.98
N GLY A 67 -6.49 0.34 13.88
CA GLY A 67 -5.59 1.20 13.11
C GLY A 67 -4.13 1.12 13.55
N ASP A 68 -3.83 0.55 14.72
CA ASP A 68 -2.50 0.60 15.34
C ASP A 68 -1.48 -0.38 14.74
N THR A 69 -1.84 -1.11 13.68
CA THR A 69 -0.87 -1.99 13.00
C THR A 69 -1.12 -2.02 11.51
N THR A 70 -0.07 -1.79 10.74
CA THR A 70 -0.03 -1.98 9.29
C THR A 70 0.88 -3.14 8.95
N VAL A 71 0.40 -4.12 8.18
CA VAL A 71 1.20 -5.19 7.60
C VAL A 71 1.22 -5.01 6.10
N VAL A 72 2.42 -5.08 5.51
CA VAL A 72 2.64 -5.03 4.07
C VAL A 72 3.30 -6.33 3.62
N ASP A 73 2.60 -7.10 2.79
CA ASP A 73 3.12 -8.29 2.12
C ASP A 73 3.35 -7.96 0.62
N VAL A 74 4.58 -8.06 0.15
CA VAL A 74 4.93 -7.87 -1.27
C VAL A 74 5.05 -9.24 -1.93
N ILE A 75 4.01 -9.68 -2.63
CA ILE A 75 4.01 -10.97 -3.32
C ILE A 75 4.98 -10.93 -4.52
N HIS A 76 4.85 -9.87 -5.32
CA HIS A 76 5.76 -9.54 -6.42
C HIS A 76 5.90 -8.02 -6.50
N GLY A 77 7.06 -7.53 -6.94
CA GLY A 77 7.34 -6.10 -7.07
C GLY A 77 8.30 -5.60 -5.99
N ALA A 78 8.19 -4.33 -5.63
CA ALA A 78 8.93 -3.68 -4.55
C ALA A 78 8.11 -2.49 -4.04
N ALA A 79 8.14 -2.25 -2.75
CA ALA A 79 7.47 -1.12 -2.13
C ALA A 79 8.42 -0.38 -1.18
N ILE A 80 8.12 0.89 -0.93
CA ILE A 80 8.74 1.69 0.14
C ILE A 80 7.66 1.99 1.17
N ALA A 81 7.92 1.65 2.42
CA ALA A 81 7.11 2.06 3.56
C ALA A 81 7.78 3.27 4.23
N ALA A 82 7.13 4.42 4.18
CA ALA A 82 7.64 5.68 4.71
C ALA A 82 6.80 6.15 5.92
N GLY A 83 7.45 6.33 7.06
CA GLY A 83 6.79 6.72 8.31
C GLY A 83 7.79 6.96 9.45
N GLY A 84 7.47 7.86 10.38
CA GLY A 84 8.34 8.14 11.52
C GLY A 84 9.73 8.72 11.17
N GLY A 85 9.88 9.30 9.97
CA GLY A 85 11.14 9.86 9.46
C GLY A 85 12.12 8.82 8.90
N GLN A 86 11.67 7.58 8.67
CA GLN A 86 12.46 6.51 8.07
C GLN A 86 11.71 5.86 6.90
N ASP A 87 12.49 5.37 5.94
CA ASP A 87 11.99 4.64 4.78
C ASP A 87 12.48 3.19 4.85
N PHE A 88 11.57 2.25 4.60
CA PHE A 88 11.84 0.83 4.60
C PHE A 88 11.51 0.24 3.23
N THR A 89 12.52 -0.27 2.52
CA THR A 89 12.30 -1.02 1.28
C THR A 89 11.83 -2.43 1.59
N ILE A 90 10.70 -2.82 0.99
CA ILE A 90 10.11 -4.15 1.08
C ILE A 90 10.17 -4.77 -0.32
N SER A 91 11.04 -5.77 -0.49
CA SER A 91 11.25 -6.46 -1.76
C SER A 91 10.24 -7.60 -1.96
N ALA A 92 10.17 -8.13 -3.18
CA ALA A 92 9.38 -9.31 -3.48
C ALA A 92 9.62 -10.46 -2.48
N HIS A 93 8.54 -11.13 -2.09
CA HIS A 93 8.49 -12.20 -1.10
C HIS A 93 8.84 -11.78 0.33
N GLN A 94 8.86 -10.47 0.62
CA GLN A 94 9.03 -9.96 1.97
C GLN A 94 7.71 -9.48 2.58
N ARG A 95 7.67 -9.53 3.91
CA ARG A 95 6.61 -9.01 4.77
C ARG A 95 7.23 -8.06 5.78
N ALA A 96 6.58 -6.92 6.00
CA ALA A 96 6.92 -6.00 7.07
C ALA A 96 5.67 -5.67 7.89
N GLU A 97 5.88 -5.41 9.19
CA GLU A 97 4.85 -5.02 10.14
C GLU A 97 5.29 -3.75 10.86
N PHE A 98 4.36 -2.81 11.00
CA PHE A 98 4.57 -1.49 11.56
C PHE A 98 3.48 -1.16 12.57
N ARG A 99 3.85 -0.45 13.64
CA ARG A 99 2.98 -0.08 14.77
C ARG A 99 3.31 1.34 15.24
#